data_AF-A0A915Q5K1-F1
#
_entry.id   AF-A0A915Q5K1-F1
#
_cell.length_a   1.000
_cell.length_b   1.000
_cell.length_c   1.000
_cell.angle_alpha   90.00
_cell.angle_beta   90.00
_cell.angle_gamma   90.00
#
_symmetry.space_group_name_H-M   'P 1'
#
loop_
_entity.id
_entity.type
_entity.pdbx_description
1 polymer ?
#
loop_
_entity_poly.entity_id
_entity_poly.type
_entity_poly.pdbx_seq_one_letter_code
_entity_poly.pdbx_strand_id
1 'polypeptide(L)'
;MEEAFYDAVVKYKKIRARFDQRQQLKNEYELLIKFDEHTYDLFGLYQQAVVGDINVPKMDYRDPNELSYMWSWIKGNRKWHAWNKCRAMFLYIEKVNKLTEELDELIDEWKDELDPRVPNKDAWVPEEEMEQFQKFMEQAKLERRARDASKRQKEIENGMWDDN
;
A
#
# COMPACT_ATOMS: atom_id res chain seq x y z
N MET A 1 -9.48 -7.05 23.99
CA MET A 1 -8.91 -7.69 22.79
C MET A 1 -9.82 -7.46 21.59
N GLU A 2 -11.11 -7.73 21.74
CA GLU A 2 -12.13 -7.52 20.69
C GLU A 2 -12.32 -6.04 20.33
N GLU A 3 -12.42 -5.15 21.32
CA GLU A 3 -12.50 -3.69 21.11
C GLU A 3 -11.27 -3.13 20.37
N ALA A 4 -10.06 -3.50 20.81
CA ALA A 4 -8.81 -3.11 20.16
C ALA A 4 -8.71 -3.63 18.70
N PHE A 5 -9.31 -4.79 18.41
CA PHE A 5 -9.40 -5.30 17.05
C PHE A 5 -10.36 -4.44 16.20
N TYR A 6 -11.53 -4.08 16.72
CA TYR A 6 -12.46 -3.18 16.03
C TYR A 6 -11.84 -1.81 15.76
N ASP A 7 -11.11 -1.25 16.73
CA ASP A 7 -10.38 0.01 16.55
C ASP A 7 -9.33 -0.09 15.44
N ALA A 8 -8.57 -1.20 15.39
CA ALA A 8 -7.62 -1.44 14.31
C ALA A 8 -8.31 -1.55 12.94
N VAL A 9 -9.48 -2.21 12.87
CA VAL A 9 -10.27 -2.29 11.62
C VAL A 9 -10.72 -0.90 11.17
N VAL A 10 -11.20 -0.07 12.10
CA VAL A 10 -11.62 1.31 11.80
C VAL A 10 -10.42 2.15 11.33
N LYS A 11 -9.26 2.03 11.98
CA LYS A 11 -8.02 2.69 11.54
C LYS A 11 -7.63 2.28 10.12
N TYR A 12 -7.59 0.99 9.83
CA TYR A 12 -7.28 0.49 8.49
C TYR A 12 -8.25 1.03 7.43
N LYS A 13 -9.57 1.02 7.72
CA LYS A 13 -10.58 1.60 6.82
C LYS A 13 -10.33 3.08 6.53
N LYS A 14 -9.99 3.86 7.56
CA LYS A 14 -9.64 5.29 7.40
C LYS A 14 -8.40 5.48 6.53
N ILE A 15 -7.37 4.65 6.70
CA ILE A 15 -6.16 4.69 5.86
C ILE A 15 -6.53 4.40 4.41
N ARG A 16 -7.20 3.28 4.14
CA ARG A 16 -7.60 2.89 2.78
C ARG A 16 -8.46 3.95 2.09
N ALA A 17 -9.41 4.55 2.81
CA ALA A 17 -10.28 5.60 2.27
C ALA A 17 -9.48 6.80 1.72
N ARG A 18 -8.31 7.12 2.29
CA ARG A 18 -7.44 8.20 1.76
C ARG A 18 -6.93 7.90 0.35
N PHE A 19 -6.63 6.64 0.05
CA PHE A 19 -6.20 6.21 -1.29
C PHE A 19 -7.39 6.15 -2.25
N ASP A 20 -8.53 5.60 -1.81
CA ASP A 20 -9.75 5.52 -2.63
C ASP A 20 -10.24 6.91 -3.08
N GLN A 21 -10.17 7.92 -2.20
CA GLN A 21 -10.55 9.30 -2.52
C GLN A 21 -9.65 9.95 -3.57
N ARG A 22 -8.38 9.53 -3.64
CA ARG A 22 -7.36 10.14 -4.51
C ARG A 22 -7.18 9.39 -5.82
N GLN A 23 -7.81 8.24 -6.00
CA GLN A 23 -7.63 7.37 -7.18
C GLN A 23 -7.90 8.06 -8.54
N GLN A 24 -8.71 9.12 -8.57
CA GLN A 24 -9.02 9.86 -9.80
C GLN A 24 -7.93 10.87 -10.19
N LEU A 25 -6.99 11.15 -9.27
CA LEU A 25 -5.88 12.04 -9.52
C LEU A 25 -4.77 11.28 -10.26
N LYS A 26 -4.09 12.00 -11.16
CA LYS A 26 -2.98 11.46 -11.96
C LYS A 26 -1.88 10.89 -11.06
N ASN A 27 -1.46 9.64 -11.34
CA ASN A 27 -0.44 8.86 -10.61
C ASN A 27 -0.84 8.38 -9.20
N GLU A 28 -2.04 8.71 -8.72
CA GLU A 28 -2.53 8.27 -7.40
C GLU A 28 -3.25 6.91 -7.47
N TYR A 29 -3.71 6.49 -8.66
CA TYR A 29 -4.25 5.15 -8.88
C TYR A 29 -3.19 4.06 -8.71
N GLU A 30 -1.98 4.29 -9.22
CA GLU A 30 -0.83 3.40 -9.07
C GLU A 30 -0.40 3.27 -7.60
N LEU A 31 -0.52 4.35 -6.82
CA LEU A 31 -0.31 4.32 -5.37
C LEU A 31 -1.37 3.49 -4.63
N LEU A 32 -2.63 3.57 -5.04
CA LEU A 32 -3.69 2.68 -4.52
C LEU A 32 -3.36 1.21 -4.82
N ILE A 33 -2.88 0.90 -6.02
CA ILE A 33 -2.45 -0.47 -6.35
C ILE A 33 -1.31 -0.92 -5.42
N LYS A 34 -0.26 -0.11 -5.25
CA LYS A 34 0.86 -0.43 -4.34
C LYS A 34 0.39 -0.66 -2.90
N PHE A 35 -0.53 0.16 -2.41
CA PHE A 35 -1.14 0.00 -1.10
C PHE A 35 -1.93 -1.32 -0.97
N ASP A 36 -2.78 -1.65 -1.94
CA ASP A 36 -3.54 -2.91 -1.95
C ASP A 36 -2.59 -4.12 -2.00
N GLU A 37 -1.51 -4.06 -2.79
CA GLU A 37 -0.50 -5.12 -2.85
C GLU A 37 0.24 -5.31 -1.52
N HIS A 38 0.64 -4.22 -0.86
CA HIS A 38 1.31 -4.26 0.43
C HIS A 38 0.41 -4.78 1.55
N THR A 39 -0.90 -4.54 1.47
CA THR A 39 -1.84 -4.85 2.56
C THR A 39 -2.65 -6.14 2.37
N TYR A 40 -2.35 -6.98 1.37
CA TYR A 40 -3.05 -8.27 1.20
C TYR A 40 -2.96 -9.19 2.41
N ASP A 41 -1.84 -9.18 3.13
CA ASP A 41 -1.69 -9.97 4.36
C ASP A 41 -2.67 -9.54 5.46
N LEU A 42 -2.96 -8.24 5.56
CA LEU A 42 -3.94 -7.71 6.51
C LEU A 42 -5.35 -8.24 6.21
N PHE A 43 -5.69 -8.39 4.92
CA PHE A 43 -6.95 -9.00 4.53
C PHE A 43 -7.07 -10.43 5.06
N GLY A 44 -6.02 -11.25 4.89
CA GLY A 44 -6.00 -12.63 5.40
C GLY A 44 -6.15 -12.72 6.91
N LEU A 45 -5.46 -11.84 7.64
CA LEU A 45 -5.55 -11.73 9.10
C LEU A 45 -6.95 -11.31 9.57
N TYR A 46 -7.59 -10.37 8.87
CA TYR A 46 -8.96 -9.94 9.16
C TYR A 46 -9.96 -11.09 8.96
N GLN A 47 -9.87 -11.82 7.84
CA GLN A 47 -10.75 -12.96 7.57
C GLN A 47 -10.60 -14.05 8.64
N GLN A 48 -9.36 -14.39 9.01
CA GLN A 48 -9.10 -15.35 10.07
C GLN A 48 -9.68 -14.90 11.43
N ALA A 49 -9.57 -13.60 11.74
CA ALA A 49 -10.08 -13.04 12.99
C ALA A 49 -11.61 -13.05 13.09
N VAL A 50 -12.32 -12.82 11.98
CA VAL A 50 -13.79 -12.70 11.96
C VAL A 50 -14.48 -14.03 11.68
N VAL A 51 -13.95 -14.82 10.75
CA VAL A 51 -14.57 -16.06 10.27
C VAL A 51 -13.96 -17.30 10.92
N GLY A 52 -12.72 -17.22 11.41
CA GLY A 52 -11.96 -18.38 11.88
C GLY A 52 -11.22 -19.06 10.74
N ASP A 53 -10.96 -20.36 10.87
CA ASP A 53 -10.23 -21.14 9.86
C ASP A 53 -10.93 -21.10 8.50
N ILE A 54 -10.12 -21.12 7.44
CA ILE A 54 -10.61 -21.02 6.06
C ILE A 54 -11.61 -22.13 5.75
N ASN A 55 -12.80 -21.73 5.31
CA ASN A 55 -13.93 -22.64 5.07
C ASN A 55 -14.40 -22.66 3.60
N VAL A 56 -13.65 -22.02 2.70
CA VAL A 56 -13.95 -21.93 1.27
C VAL A 56 -12.89 -22.66 0.44
N PRO A 57 -13.26 -23.51 -0.54
CA PRO A 57 -12.31 -24.12 -1.47
C PRO A 57 -11.55 -23.09 -2.30
N LYS A 58 -10.25 -23.31 -2.52
CA LYS A 58 -9.34 -22.39 -3.24
C LYS A 58 -9.86 -21.95 -4.62
N MET A 59 -10.46 -22.88 -5.38
CA MET A 59 -10.92 -22.61 -6.75
C MET A 59 -12.10 -21.63 -6.81
N ASP A 60 -12.82 -21.46 -5.71
CA ASP A 60 -14.09 -20.71 -5.68
C ASP A 60 -13.95 -19.31 -5.08
N TYR A 61 -12.77 -18.95 -4.55
CA TYR A 61 -12.57 -17.64 -3.93
C TYR A 61 -12.24 -16.58 -4.98
N ARG A 62 -13.25 -15.75 -5.29
CA ARG A 62 -13.19 -14.63 -6.23
C ARG A 62 -13.45 -13.32 -5.49
N ASP A 63 -12.77 -12.25 -5.88
CA ASP A 63 -13.10 -10.92 -5.36
C ASP A 63 -14.45 -10.46 -5.96
N PRO A 64 -15.51 -10.30 -5.14
CA PRO A 64 -16.83 -9.92 -5.65
C PRO A 64 -16.89 -8.48 -6.16
N ASN A 65 -15.91 -7.64 -5.81
CA ASN A 65 -15.86 -6.24 -6.24
C ASN A 65 -15.04 -6.05 -7.53
N GLU A 66 -14.44 -7.11 -8.07
CA GLU A 66 -13.61 -7.06 -9.28
C GLU A 66 -14.39 -7.56 -10.49
N LEU A 67 -14.56 -6.68 -11.49
CA LEU A 67 -15.34 -6.96 -12.69
C LEU A 67 -14.57 -7.84 -13.70
N SER A 68 -13.24 -7.77 -13.69
CA SER A 68 -12.43 -8.62 -14.54
C SER A 68 -12.32 -10.04 -13.97
N TYR A 69 -12.72 -11.04 -14.75
CA TYR A 69 -12.66 -12.45 -14.35
C TYR A 69 -11.26 -12.89 -13.90
N MET A 70 -10.23 -12.47 -14.64
CA MET A 70 -8.84 -12.84 -14.37
C MET A 70 -8.33 -12.15 -13.10
N TRP A 71 -8.60 -10.85 -12.95
CA TRP A 71 -8.18 -10.10 -11.76
C TRP A 71 -8.96 -10.53 -10.53
N SER A 72 -10.24 -10.85 -10.68
CA SER A 72 -11.09 -11.37 -9.60
C SER A 72 -10.54 -12.69 -9.07
N TRP A 73 -10.04 -13.55 -9.96
CA TRP A 73 -9.38 -14.81 -9.61
C TRP A 73 -7.97 -14.62 -9.03
N ILE A 74 -7.14 -13.73 -9.59
CA ILE A 74 -5.78 -13.45 -9.08
C ILE A 74 -5.84 -12.81 -7.68
N LYS A 75 -6.66 -11.76 -7.52
CA LYS A 75 -6.89 -11.09 -6.22
C LYS A 75 -7.53 -12.04 -5.22
N GLY A 76 -8.52 -12.82 -5.66
CA GLY A 76 -9.14 -13.87 -4.85
C GLY A 76 -8.13 -14.90 -4.35
N ASN A 77 -7.29 -15.47 -5.22
CA ASN A 77 -6.26 -16.42 -4.81
C ASN A 77 -5.24 -15.85 -3.82
N ARG A 78 -4.78 -14.61 -4.04
CA ARG A 78 -3.85 -13.94 -3.09
C ARG A 78 -4.50 -13.81 -1.70
N LYS A 79 -5.76 -13.40 -1.65
CA LYS A 79 -6.57 -13.30 -0.43
C LYS A 79 -6.78 -14.65 0.26
N TRP A 80 -7.07 -15.70 -0.52
CA TRP A 80 -7.22 -17.07 -0.02
C TRP A 80 -5.93 -17.60 0.62
N HIS A 81 -4.78 -17.39 -0.05
CA HIS A 81 -3.47 -17.78 0.47
C HIS A 81 -3.10 -17.01 1.75
N ALA A 82 -3.44 -15.72 1.84
CA ALA A 82 -3.25 -14.92 3.04
C ALA A 82 -4.11 -15.43 4.20
N TRP A 83 -5.37 -15.82 3.95
CA TRP A 83 -6.26 -16.38 4.98
C TRP A 83 -5.79 -17.75 5.46
N ASN A 84 -5.42 -18.66 4.55
CA ASN A 84 -4.92 -19.99 4.91
C ASN A 84 -3.61 -20.00 5.73
N LYS A 85 -2.85 -18.89 5.73
CA LYS A 85 -1.55 -18.78 6.42
C LYS A 85 -1.66 -18.24 7.86
N CYS A 86 -2.83 -17.74 8.29
CA CYS A 86 -2.92 -16.89 9.49
C CYS A 86 -3.52 -17.58 10.74
N ARG A 87 -3.00 -17.22 11.91
CA ARG A 87 -3.65 -17.34 13.23
C ARG A 87 -3.56 -15.99 13.96
N ALA A 88 -4.62 -15.64 14.69
CA ALA A 88 -4.73 -14.61 15.73
C ALA A 88 -5.00 -13.13 15.32
N MET A 89 -6.06 -12.58 15.94
CA MET A 89 -6.45 -11.15 15.98
C MET A 89 -5.32 -10.21 16.40
N PHE A 90 -4.39 -10.67 17.25
CA PHE A 90 -3.27 -9.85 17.73
C PHE A 90 -2.33 -9.41 16.61
N LEU A 91 -2.03 -10.29 15.66
CA LEU A 91 -1.18 -9.98 14.52
C LEU A 91 -1.82 -8.95 13.59
N TYR A 92 -3.16 -8.92 13.50
CA TYR A 92 -3.87 -7.89 12.75
C TYR A 92 -3.66 -6.51 13.38
N ILE A 93 -3.85 -6.40 14.70
CA ILE A 93 -3.67 -5.16 15.45
C ILE A 93 -2.22 -4.66 15.29
N GLU A 94 -1.24 -5.53 15.49
CA GLU A 94 0.19 -5.22 15.34
C GLU A 94 0.51 -4.71 13.93
N LYS A 95 0.09 -5.44 12.89
CA LYS A 95 0.35 -5.03 11.50
C LYS A 95 -0.34 -3.72 11.13
N VAL A 96 -1.55 -3.44 11.63
CA VAL A 96 -2.22 -2.15 11.38
C VAL A 96 -1.50 -1.00 12.09
N ASN A 97 -1.05 -1.20 13.33
CA ASN A 97 -0.28 -0.17 14.04
C ASN A 97 1.04 0.10 13.32
N LYS A 98 1.77 -0.96 12.95
CA LYS A 98 3.01 -0.86 12.16
C LYS A 98 2.77 -0.14 10.83
N LEU A 99 1.73 -0.52 10.08
CA LEU A 99 1.35 0.16 8.85
C LEU A 99 1.08 1.65 9.08
N THR A 100 0.47 2.01 10.22
CA THR A 100 0.16 3.42 10.53
C THR A 100 1.44 4.22 10.80
N GLU A 101 2.44 3.61 11.43
CA GLU A 101 3.73 4.24 11.73
C GLU A 101 4.59 4.40 10.46
N GLU A 102 4.60 3.39 9.60
CA GLU A 102 5.46 3.36 8.39
C GLU A 102 4.79 3.95 7.14
N LEU A 103 3.50 4.34 7.21
CA LEU A 103 2.71 4.71 6.02
C LEU A 103 3.33 5.84 5.19
N ASP A 104 3.79 6.89 5.86
CA ASP A 104 4.31 8.07 5.17
C ASP A 104 5.63 7.76 4.45
N GLU A 105 6.49 6.96 5.07
CA GLU A 105 7.74 6.47 4.46
C GLU A 105 7.44 5.54 3.27
N LEU A 106 6.50 4.61 3.43
CA LEU A 106 6.06 3.71 2.35
C LEU A 106 5.49 4.47 1.15
N ILE A 107 4.68 5.51 1.40
CA ILE A 107 4.15 6.37 0.32
C ILE A 107 5.30 7.03 -0.43
N ASP A 108 6.31 7.55 0.28
CA ASP A 108 7.46 8.15 -0.37
C ASP A 108 8.27 7.13 -1.17
N GLU A 109 8.48 5.92 -0.66
CA GLU A 109 9.14 4.85 -1.39
C GLU A 109 8.38 4.44 -2.65
N TRP A 110 7.06 4.27 -2.56
CA TRP A 110 6.25 3.92 -3.72
C TRP A 110 6.23 5.03 -4.76
N LYS A 111 6.23 6.30 -4.33
CA LYS A 111 6.37 7.43 -5.24
C LYS A 111 7.73 7.47 -5.92
N ASP A 112 8.81 7.12 -5.19
CA ASP A 112 10.14 6.96 -5.78
C ASP A 112 10.14 5.83 -6.83
N GLU A 113 9.54 4.67 -6.54
CA GLU A 113 9.46 3.55 -7.49
C GLU A 113 8.61 3.85 -8.73
N LEU A 114 7.58 4.70 -8.60
CA LEU A 114 6.65 5.04 -9.67
C LEU A 114 7.11 6.25 -10.52
N ASP A 115 8.07 7.06 -10.05
CA ASP A 115 8.60 8.20 -10.84
C ASP A 115 9.63 7.68 -11.86
N PRO A 116 9.38 7.81 -13.17
CA PRO A 116 10.30 7.32 -14.20
C PRO A 116 11.66 8.05 -14.22
N ARG A 117 11.81 9.14 -13.46
CA ARG A 117 13.06 9.89 -13.31
C ARG A 117 13.95 9.33 -12.20
N VAL A 118 13.39 8.51 -11.30
CA VAL A 118 14.14 7.78 -10.29
C VAL A 118 14.52 6.43 -10.91
N PRO A 119 15.82 6.08 -10.96
CA PRO A 119 16.21 4.80 -11.53
C PRO A 119 15.63 3.62 -10.72
N ASN A 120 15.48 2.47 -11.38
CA ASN A 120 14.98 1.28 -10.71
C ASN A 120 16.03 0.76 -9.71
N LYS A 121 15.68 0.66 -8.43
CA LYS A 121 16.56 0.13 -7.38
C LYS A 121 17.00 -1.31 -7.61
N ASP A 122 16.21 -2.09 -8.34
CA ASP A 122 16.46 -3.50 -8.64
C ASP A 122 17.19 -3.69 -9.98
N ALA A 123 17.65 -2.60 -10.61
CA ALA A 123 18.45 -2.68 -11.83
C ALA A 123 19.81 -3.31 -11.53
N TRP A 124 20.24 -4.23 -12.40
CA TRP A 124 21.60 -4.76 -12.33
C TRP A 124 22.61 -3.68 -12.73
N VAL A 125 23.60 -3.44 -11.88
CA VAL A 125 24.66 -2.45 -12.09
C VAL A 125 26.00 -3.11 -11.77
N PRO A 126 27.04 -2.91 -12.60
CA PRO A 126 28.38 -3.39 -12.32
C PRO A 126 28.90 -2.87 -10.96
N GLU A 127 29.65 -3.69 -10.21
CA GLU A 127 30.17 -3.31 -8.88
C GLU A 127 30.98 -2.00 -8.91
N GLU A 128 31.71 -1.75 -9.99
CA GLU A 128 32.51 -0.54 -10.21
C GLU A 128 31.65 0.74 -10.30
N GLU A 129 30.41 0.61 -10.74
CA GLU A 129 29.46 1.72 -10.94
C GLU A 129 28.43 1.83 -9.79
N MET A 130 28.40 0.85 -8.87
CA MET A 130 27.40 0.80 -7.79
C MET A 130 27.39 2.06 -6.92
N GLU A 131 28.56 2.61 -6.57
CA GLU A 131 28.63 3.81 -5.73
C GLU A 131 28.09 5.05 -6.48
N GLN A 132 28.41 5.17 -7.76
CA GLN A 132 27.92 6.27 -8.60
C GLN A 132 26.42 6.15 -8.81
N PHE A 133 25.94 4.94 -9.07
CA PHE A 133 24.52 4.64 -9.20
C PHE A 133 23.75 4.96 -7.93
N GLN A 134 24.26 4.58 -6.75
CA GLN A 134 23.66 4.93 -5.46
C GLN A 134 23.59 6.45 -5.25
N LYS A 135 24.66 7.19 -5.55
CA LYS A 135 24.65 8.66 -5.48
C LYS A 135 23.62 9.27 -6.43
N PHE A 136 23.54 8.77 -7.65
CA PHE A 136 22.57 9.22 -8.65
C PHE A 136 21.13 8.91 -8.23
N MET A 137 20.89 7.71 -7.70
CA MET A 137 19.61 7.29 -7.13
C MET A 137 19.16 8.22 -5.99
N GLU A 138 20.02 8.45 -5.00
CA GLU A 138 19.69 9.31 -3.87
C GLU A 138 19.43 10.76 -4.32
N GLN A 139 20.23 11.27 -5.26
CA GLN A 139 19.99 12.59 -5.86
C GLN A 139 18.63 12.66 -6.56
N ALA A 140 18.27 11.64 -7.36
CA ALA A 140 16.99 11.58 -8.06
C ALA A 140 15.80 11.55 -7.10
N LYS A 141 15.88 10.77 -6.00
CA LYS A 141 14.87 10.73 -4.93
C LYS A 141 14.72 12.10 -4.26
N LEU A 142 15.83 12.73 -3.89
CA LEU A 142 15.82 14.07 -3.26
C LEU A 142 15.15 15.11 -4.17
N GLU A 143 15.48 15.11 -5.46
CA GLU A 143 14.87 16.02 -6.42
C GLU A 143 13.37 15.76 -6.60
N ARG A 144 12.94 14.49 -6.60
CA ARG A 144 11.51 14.12 -6.62
C ARG A 144 10.79 14.69 -5.41
N ARG A 145 11.32 14.46 -4.20
CA ARG A 145 10.73 14.95 -2.95
C ARG A 145 10.66 16.48 -2.90
N ALA A 146 11.70 17.16 -3.38
CA ALA A 146 11.71 18.62 -3.49
C ALA A 146 10.61 19.16 -4.44
N ARG A 147 10.38 18.48 -5.58
CA ARG A 147 9.29 18.83 -6.49
C ARG A 147 7.92 18.62 -5.85
N ASP A 148 7.72 17.50 -5.16
CA ASP A 148 6.47 17.19 -4.45
C ASP A 148 6.18 18.22 -3.36
N ALA A 149 7.20 18.60 -2.57
CA ALA A 149 7.08 19.62 -1.53
C ALA A 149 6.71 20.99 -2.13
N SER A 150 7.38 21.40 -3.21
CA SER A 150 7.07 22.67 -3.90
C SER A 150 5.65 22.66 -4.50
N LYS A 151 5.23 21.53 -5.07
CA LYS A 151 3.86 21.36 -5.57
C LYS A 151 2.84 21.49 -4.44
N ARG A 152 3.05 20.79 -3.33
CA ARG A 152 2.16 20.84 -2.16
C ARG A 152 2.06 22.24 -1.58
N GLN A 153 3.19 22.97 -1.49
CA GLN A 153 3.19 24.35 -1.03
C GLN A 153 2.33 25.26 -1.94
N LYS A 154 2.46 25.11 -3.26
CA LYS A 154 1.61 25.85 -4.21
C LYS A 154 0.13 25.49 -4.10
N GLU A 155 -0.19 24.23 -3.85
CA GLU A 155 -1.58 23.81 -3.66
C GLU A 155 -2.18 24.42 -2.37
N ILE A 156 -1.38 24.51 -1.29
CA ILE A 156 -1.76 25.19 -0.04
C ILE A 156 -1.97 26.69 -0.29
N GLU A 157 -1.03 27.36 -0.96
CA GLU A 157 -1.14 28.78 -1.32
C GLU A 157 -2.38 29.07 -2.19
N ASN A 158 -2.77 28.14 -3.04
CA ASN A 158 -3.96 28.23 -3.89
C ASN A 158 -5.26 27.86 -3.15
N GLY A 159 -5.21 27.54 -1.85
CA GLY A 159 -6.38 27.14 -1.07
C GLY A 159 -7.02 25.85 -1.55
N MET A 160 -6.27 24.97 -2.22
CA MET A 160 -6.79 23.67 -2.69
C MET A 160 -6.81 22.60 -1.59
N TRP A 161 -6.22 22.91 -0.44
CA TRP A 161 -6.30 22.11 0.77
C TRP A 161 -7.02 22.95 1.81
N ASP A 162 -8.29 22.65 2.09
CA ASP A 162 -9.03 23.27 3.18
C ASP A 162 -8.38 22.83 4.51
N ASP A 163 -7.96 23.80 5.32
CA ASP A 163 -7.49 23.56 6.68
C ASP A 163 -8.70 23.16 7.57
N ASN A 164 -8.77 21.85 7.88
CA ASN A 164 -9.58 21.11 8.87
C ASN A 164 -10.74 20.24 8.35
#